data_AF-A0A9E5QN84-F1
#
_entry.id   AF-A0A9E5QN84-F1
#
_cell.length_a   1.000
_cell.length_b   1.000
_cell.length_c   1.000
_cell.angle_alpha   90.00
_cell.angle_beta   90.00
_cell.angle_gamma   90.00
#
_symmetry.space_group_name_H-M   'P 1'
#
loop_
_entity.id
_entity.type
_entity.pdbx_description
1 polymer ?
#
loop_
_entity_poly.entity_id
_entity_poly.type
_entity_poly.pdbx_seq_one_letter_code
_entity_poly.pdbx_strand_id
1 'polypeptide(L)'
;MRRLLVVAALAAAGCAPHNAQPPTHLPDATRPGEQVVVARDWWKAFGDPALDRLMDAAFAASPTFESAVARVDAAQARAGIAGSQQLPVVGAGAAASRQKLSTETNPGASGNF
;
A
#
# COMPACT_ATOMS: atom_id res chain seq x y z
N MET A 1 21.78 13.49 -23.08
CA MET A 1 21.36 13.15 -21.71
C MET A 1 19.84 13.24 -21.51
N ARG A 2 19.19 14.36 -21.82
CA ARG A 2 17.71 14.51 -21.70
C ARG A 2 16.88 13.53 -22.54
N ARG A 3 17.37 13.13 -23.73
CA ARG A 3 16.74 12.09 -24.57
C ARG A 3 16.84 10.67 -23.99
N LEU A 4 17.91 10.37 -23.24
CA LEU A 4 18.08 9.06 -22.57
C LEU A 4 17.10 8.92 -21.40
N LEU A 5 16.85 10.00 -20.65
CA LEU A 5 15.86 10.02 -19.56
C LEU A 5 14.43 9.77 -20.07
N VAL A 6 14.08 10.31 -21.24
CA VAL A 6 12.73 10.11 -21.84
C VAL A 6 12.52 8.66 -22.30
N VAL A 7 13.53 8.02 -22.88
CA VAL A 7 13.44 6.61 -23.33
C VAL A 7 13.35 5.66 -22.14
N ALA A 8 14.13 5.90 -21.08
CA ALA A 8 14.06 5.10 -19.86
C ALA A 8 12.71 5.22 -19.15
N ALA A 9 12.13 6.43 -19.11
CA ALA A 9 10.80 6.66 -18.53
C ALA A 9 9.68 5.97 -19.32
N LEU A 10 9.77 5.94 -20.66
CA LEU A 10 8.78 5.29 -21.51
C LEU A 10 8.85 3.75 -21.40
N ALA A 11 10.04 3.18 -21.25
CA ALA A 11 10.24 1.75 -21.07
C ALA A 11 9.71 1.23 -19.73
N ALA A 12 9.74 2.05 -18.67
CA ALA A 12 9.24 1.68 -17.34
C ALA A 12 7.71 1.65 -17.24
N ALA A 13 6.97 2.30 -18.16
CA ALA A 13 5.51 2.35 -18.13
C ALA A 13 4.83 1.03 -18.48
N GLY A 14 5.58 0.02 -18.97
CA GLY A 14 5.06 -1.26 -19.43
C GLY A 14 4.98 -2.39 -18.39
N CYS A 15 5.50 -2.20 -17.17
CA CYS A 15 5.58 -3.27 -16.16
C CYS A 15 4.38 -3.34 -15.19
N ALA A 16 3.21 -2.84 -15.57
CA ALA A 16 2.00 -3.06 -14.78
C ALA A 16 1.35 -4.39 -15.20
N PRO A 17 1.14 -5.35 -14.29
CA PRO A 17 0.42 -6.56 -14.62
C PRO A 17 -1.01 -6.23 -15.04
N HIS A 18 -1.47 -6.84 -16.14
CA HIS A 18 -2.86 -6.73 -16.57
C HIS A 18 -3.76 -7.36 -15.51
N ASN A 19 -4.46 -6.51 -14.75
CA ASN A 19 -5.46 -6.96 -13.78
C ASN A 19 -6.75 -7.35 -14.52
N ALA A 20 -6.73 -8.51 -15.19
CA ALA A 20 -7.96 -9.12 -15.68
C ALA A 20 -8.83 -9.50 -14.48
N GLN A 21 -10.06 -9.01 -14.45
CA GLN A 21 -11.03 -9.53 -13.49
C GLN A 21 -11.25 -11.02 -13.80
N PRO A 22 -11.17 -11.90 -12.80
CA PRO A 22 -11.47 -13.31 -13.05
C PRO A 22 -12.93 -13.42 -13.53
N PRO A 23 -13.21 -14.29 -14.52
CA PRO A 23 -14.57 -14.50 -14.97
C PRO A 23 -15.41 -14.98 -13.78
N THR A 24 -16.46 -14.24 -13.47
CA THR A 24 -17.40 -14.63 -12.43
C THR A 24 -18.50 -15.47 -13.06
N HIS A 25 -18.74 -16.67 -12.52
CA HIS A 25 -19.86 -17.52 -12.93
C HIS A 25 -21.17 -17.03 -12.30
N LEU A 26 -21.62 -15.83 -12.69
CA LEU A 26 -22.95 -15.33 -12.36
C LEU A 26 -23.84 -15.48 -13.59
N PRO A 27 -25.15 -15.74 -13.40
CA PRO A 27 -26.10 -15.63 -14.50
C PRO A 27 -26.07 -14.22 -15.08
N ASP A 28 -26.41 -14.11 -16.36
CA ASP A 28 -26.52 -12.81 -17.02
C ASP A 28 -27.46 -11.90 -16.23
N ALA A 29 -27.04 -10.65 -16.07
CA ALA A 29 -27.83 -9.67 -15.36
C ALA A 29 -29.21 -9.54 -16.02
N THR A 30 -30.26 -9.54 -15.21
CA THR A 30 -31.64 -9.39 -15.69
C THR A 30 -31.86 -8.05 -16.39
N ARG A 31 -31.00 -7.06 -16.13
CA ARG A 31 -31.00 -5.73 -16.77
C ARG A 31 -29.57 -5.30 -17.13
N PRO A 32 -29.02 -5.78 -18.26
CA PRO A 32 -27.66 -5.46 -18.68
C PRO A 32 -27.52 -3.96 -18.93
N GLY A 33 -26.53 -3.32 -18.31
CA GLY A 33 -26.24 -1.89 -18.50
C GLY A 33 -26.96 -0.92 -17.55
N GLU A 34 -27.89 -1.38 -16.71
CA GLU A 34 -28.48 -0.54 -15.66
C GLU A 34 -27.54 -0.47 -14.45
N GLN A 35 -26.92 0.69 -14.23
CA GLN A 35 -26.15 0.94 -13.02
C GLN A 35 -27.10 1.35 -11.89
N VAL A 36 -27.36 0.43 -10.96
CA VAL A 36 -28.10 0.73 -9.73
C VAL A 36 -27.14 1.39 -8.75
N VAL A 37 -27.27 2.70 -8.58
CA VAL A 37 -26.54 3.45 -7.55
C VAL A 37 -27.36 3.43 -6.26
N VAL A 38 -26.86 2.74 -5.25
CA VAL A 38 -27.47 2.74 -3.91
C VAL A 38 -26.97 3.97 -3.15
N ALA A 39 -27.89 4.82 -2.72
CA ALA A 39 -27.55 5.97 -1.89
C ALA A 39 -26.89 5.52 -0.58
N ARG A 40 -25.93 6.31 -0.07
CA ARG A 40 -25.26 6.02 1.21
C ARG A 40 -26.27 5.85 2.34
N ASP A 41 -27.30 6.69 2.34
CA ASP A 41 -28.40 6.77 3.29
C ASP A 41 -29.70 6.18 2.73
N TRP A 42 -29.59 5.07 2.00
CA TRP A 42 -30.71 4.37 1.36
C TRP A 42 -31.92 4.13 2.29
N TRP A 43 -31.70 3.99 3.60
CA TRP A 43 -32.76 3.75 4.58
C TRP A 43 -33.69 4.96 4.75
N LYS A 44 -33.25 6.18 4.41
CA LYS A 44 -34.11 7.37 4.45
C LYS A 44 -35.26 7.31 3.45
N ALA A 45 -35.12 6.52 2.38
CA ALA A 45 -36.20 6.29 1.42
C ALA A 45 -37.43 5.62 2.05
N PHE A 46 -37.29 5.00 3.23
CA PHE A 46 -38.41 4.42 3.98
C PHE A 46 -39.25 5.48 4.72
N GLY A 47 -38.71 6.68 4.95
CA GLY A 47 -39.42 7.76 5.62
C GLY A 47 -39.78 7.47 7.09
N ASP A 48 -39.01 6.60 7.77
CA ASP A 48 -39.21 6.25 9.18
C ASP A 48 -38.17 6.94 10.09
N PRO A 49 -38.58 7.96 10.87
CA PRO A 49 -37.68 8.64 11.81
C PRO A 49 -37.15 7.77 12.94
N ALA A 50 -37.83 6.67 13.28
CA ALA A 50 -37.34 5.71 14.25
C ALA A 50 -36.17 4.91 13.66
N LEU A 51 -36.28 4.49 12.40
CA LEU A 51 -35.20 3.83 11.67
C LEU A 51 -33.97 4.73 11.53
N ASP A 52 -34.15 6.01 11.23
CA ASP A 52 -33.05 6.97 11.14
C ASP A 52 -32.25 7.01 12.46
N ARG A 53 -32.94 7.12 13.60
CA ARG A 53 -32.29 7.13 14.92
C ARG A 53 -31.57 5.82 15.24
N LEU A 54 -32.14 4.69 14.81
CA LEU A 54 -31.51 3.38 15.01
C LEU A 54 -30.23 3.25 14.18
N MET A 55 -30.25 3.73 12.93
CA MET A 55 -29.08 3.74 12.06
C MET A 55 -27.97 4.65 12.63
N ASP A 56 -28.32 5.86 13.07
CA ASP A 56 -27.38 6.80 13.69
C ASP A 56 -26.73 6.19 14.96
N ALA A 57 -27.55 5.57 15.82
CA ALA A 57 -27.05 4.90 17.02
C ALA A 57 -26.14 3.71 16.67
N ALA A 58 -26.49 2.91 15.66
CA ALA A 58 -25.69 1.78 15.22
C ALA A 58 -24.33 2.22 14.67
N PHE A 59 -24.26 3.32 13.92
CA PHE A 59 -22.98 3.85 13.44
C PHE A 59 -22.14 4.48 14.56
N ALA A 60 -22.77 5.13 15.54
CA ALA A 60 -22.07 5.79 16.63
C ALA A 60 -21.51 4.82 17.69
N ALA A 61 -22.22 3.71 17.95
CA ALA A 61 -21.97 2.87 19.12
C ALA A 61 -21.56 1.43 18.80
N SER A 62 -21.17 1.10 17.57
CA SER A 62 -20.82 -0.27 17.17
C SER A 62 -19.31 -0.52 17.16
N PRO A 63 -18.76 -1.30 18.11
CA PRO A 63 -17.35 -1.69 18.12
C PRO A 63 -16.94 -2.51 16.89
N THR A 64 -17.89 -3.20 16.24
CA THR A 64 -17.60 -3.97 15.03
C THR A 64 -17.30 -3.04 13.86
N PHE A 65 -17.94 -1.87 13.78
CA PHE A 65 -17.66 -0.88 12.74
C PHE A 65 -16.28 -0.26 12.93
N GLU A 66 -15.91 0.13 14.15
CA GLU A 66 -14.57 0.61 14.47
C GLU A 66 -13.49 -0.41 14.11
N SER A 67 -13.71 -1.69 14.45
CA SER A 67 -12.78 -2.77 14.09
C SER A 67 -12.65 -2.96 12.58
N ALA A 68 -13.74 -2.78 11.82
CA ALA A 68 -13.72 -2.86 10.37
C ALA A 68 -12.93 -1.69 9.77
N VAL A 69 -13.11 -0.47 10.28
CA VAL A 69 -12.34 0.72 9.87
C VAL A 69 -10.86 0.51 10.16
N ALA A 70 -10.50 0.08 11.36
CA ALA A 70 -9.12 -0.19 11.74
C ALA A 70 -8.44 -1.23 10.83
N ARG A 71 -9.20 -2.24 10.35
CA ARG A 71 -8.69 -3.22 9.38
C ARG A 71 -8.39 -2.60 8.01
N VAL A 72 -9.20 -1.64 7.56
CA VAL A 72 -8.96 -0.90 6.32
C VAL A 72 -7.72 -0.01 6.47
N ASP A 73 -7.60 0.71 7.57
CA ASP A 73 -6.43 1.56 7.85
C ASP A 73 -5.13 0.75 7.90
N ALA A 74 -5.16 -0.40 8.57
CA ALA A 74 -4.03 -1.32 8.60
C ALA A 74 -3.67 -1.84 7.20
N ALA A 75 -4.66 -2.13 6.35
CA ALA A 75 -4.42 -2.55 4.97
C ALA A 75 -3.77 -1.44 4.14
N GLN A 76 -4.23 -0.19 4.28
CA GLN A 76 -3.64 0.97 3.60
C GLN A 76 -2.19 1.21 4.04
N ALA A 77 -1.90 1.15 5.34
CA ALA A 77 -0.54 1.28 5.87
C ALA A 77 0.39 0.19 5.31
N ARG A 78 -0.09 -1.07 5.26
CA ARG A 78 0.65 -2.19 4.66
C ARG A 78 0.90 -1.99 3.17
N ALA A 79 -0.09 -1.49 2.44
CA ALA A 79 0.07 -1.15 1.02
C ALA A 79 1.13 -0.05 0.82
N GLY A 80 1.15 0.97 1.70
CA GLY A 80 2.18 2.01 1.70
C GLY A 80 3.59 1.46 1.93
N ILE A 81 3.76 0.55 2.90
CA ILE A 81 5.04 -0.13 3.16
C ILE A 81 5.46 -0.97 1.94
N ALA A 82 4.55 -1.76 1.37
CA ALA A 82 4.83 -2.55 0.17
C ALA A 82 5.24 -1.67 -1.02
N GLY A 83 4.58 -0.52 -1.19
CA GLY A 83 4.90 0.47 -2.22
C GLY A 83 6.26 1.14 -2.01
N SER A 84 6.65 1.40 -0.75
CA SER A 84 7.95 2.03 -0.43
C SER A 84 9.15 1.21 -0.88
N GLN A 85 9.01 -0.12 -1.02
CA GLN A 85 10.07 -0.99 -1.54
C GLN A 85 10.42 -0.72 -3.00
N GLN A 86 9.56 0.02 -3.73
CA GLN A 86 9.79 0.42 -5.11
C GLN A 86 10.50 1.79 -5.22
N LEU A 87 10.76 2.46 -4.08
CA LEU A 87 11.38 3.78 -4.04
C LEU A 87 12.83 3.69 -3.52
N PRO A 88 13.74 4.60 -3.94
CA PRO A 88 15.07 4.70 -3.37
C PRO A 88 15.00 5.07 -1.88
N VAL A 89 15.81 4.38 -1.06
CA VAL A 89 15.98 4.71 0.35
C VAL A 89 17.00 5.84 0.49
N VAL A 90 16.60 6.96 1.08
CA VAL A 90 17.49 8.07 1.41
C VAL A 90 17.75 8.07 2.91
N GLY A 91 19.01 8.00 3.30
CA GLY A 91 19.44 8.05 4.69
C GLY A 91 20.82 8.67 4.83
N ALA A 92 21.12 9.18 6.02
CA ALA A 92 22.44 9.69 6.37
C ALA A 92 22.98 8.88 7.55
N GLY A 93 24.25 8.50 7.49
CA GLY A 93 24.92 7.74 8.56
C GLY A 93 26.33 8.26 8.78
N ALA A 94 26.78 8.23 10.05
CA ALA A 94 28.15 8.53 10.44
C ALA A 94 28.72 7.33 11.20
N ALA A 95 29.94 6.93 10.87
CA ALA A 95 30.64 5.82 11.53
C ALA A 95 32.08 6.22 11.84
N ALA A 96 32.57 5.85 13.02
CA ALA A 96 33.96 6.01 13.43
C ALA A 96 34.48 4.65 13.91
N SER A 97 35.65 4.24 13.42
CA SER A 97 36.31 2.99 13.80
C SER A 97 37.78 3.25 14.12
N ARG A 98 38.30 2.61 15.18
CA ARG A 98 39.71 2.67 15.57
C ARG A 98 40.23 1.25 15.74
N GLN A 99 41.15 0.85 14.87
CA GLN A 99 41.86 -0.42 14.98
C GLN A 99 43.34 -0.16 15.30
N LYS A 100 43.90 -0.96 16.20
CA LYS A 100 45.35 -0.97 16.50
C LYS A 100 45.84 -2.39 16.22
N LEU A 101 46.55 -2.58 15.11
CA LEU A 101 47.26 -3.83 14.85
C LEU A 101 48.66 -3.73 15.44
N SER A 102 49.02 -4.69 16.28
CA SER A 102 50.38 -4.85 16.77
C SER A 102 51.25 -5.44 15.65
N THR A 103 52.47 -4.95 15.51
CA THR A 103 53.45 -5.42 14.52
C THR A 103 53.82 -6.90 14.72
N GLU A 104 53.56 -7.48 15.89
CA GLU A 104 53.72 -8.92 16.12
C GLU A 104 52.71 -9.79 15.37
N THR A 105 51.57 -9.24 14.96
CA THR A 105 50.48 -9.99 14.30
C THR A 105 50.45 -9.79 12.78
N ASN A 106 51.41 -9.06 12.18
CA ASN A 106 51.59 -8.99 10.73
C ASN A 106 52.95 -9.57 10.29
N PRO A 107 53.10 -10.90 10.24
CA PRO A 107 54.36 -11.55 9.84
C PRO A 107 54.80 -11.28 8.39
N GLY A 108 54.00 -10.55 7.58
CA GLY A 108 54.27 -10.28 6.17
C GLY A 108 54.80 -8.88 5.84
N ALA A 109 54.91 -7.97 6.81
CA ALA A 109 55.41 -6.59 6.58
C ALA A 109 56.91 -6.40 6.86
N SER A 110 57.57 -7.39 7.47
CA SER A 110 58.99 -7.36 7.81
C SER A 110 59.75 -8.48 7.10
N GLY A 111 60.08 -8.30 5.84
CA GLY A 111 60.96 -9.23 5.14
C GLY A 111 61.09 -8.97 3.66
N ASN A 112 61.83 -7.92 3.29
CA ASN A 112 62.50 -7.77 2.00
C ASN A 112 63.66 -6.78 2.18
N PHE A 113 64.77 -7.25 2.75
CA PHE A 113 66.13 -6.76 2.55
C PHE A 113 67.09 -7.92 2.78
#